data_AF-A0A2E7MU11-F1
#
_entry.id   AF-A0A2E7MU11-F1
#
_cell.length_a   1.000
_cell.length_b   1.000
_cell.length_c   1.000
_cell.angle_alpha   90.00
_cell.angle_beta   90.00
_cell.angle_gamma   90.00
#
_symmetry.space_group_name_H-M   'P 1'
#
loop_
_entity.id
_entity.type
_entity.pdbx_description
1 polymer ?
#
loop_
_entity_poly.entity_id
_entity_poly.type
_entity_poly.pdbx_seq_one_letter_code
_entity_poly.pdbx_strand_id
1 'polypeptide(L)'
;PDGWGQPFRGGAAYLSIRCNAPIVPIHLTGTGAILRKGRNLPKRSKTTINFGRPIWPDDEESSRSLAKRIEISVAQLGDETSTNWWEARKRLYEEETPTLHGPQISSWRRAWELSERKGKQQSPTRKWPNI
;
A
#
# COMPACT_ATOMS: atom_id res chain seq x y z
N PRO A 1 7.06 -9.84 8.83
CA PRO A 1 5.87 -9.14 8.31
C PRO A 1 5.24 -9.97 7.20
N ASP A 2 3.92 -10.07 7.21
CA ASP A 2 3.09 -10.84 6.28
C ASP A 2 2.86 -10.14 4.93
N GLY A 3 3.32 -8.89 4.81
CA GLY A 3 3.24 -8.08 3.58
C GLY A 3 2.00 -7.20 3.50
N TRP A 4 1.12 -7.27 4.51
CA TRP A 4 -0.01 -6.37 4.67
C TRP A 4 0.38 -5.08 5.37
N GLY A 5 -0.34 -3.99 5.06
CA GLY A 5 -0.20 -2.72 5.76
C GLY A 5 -0.44 -2.89 7.26
N GLN A 6 0.39 -2.24 8.07
CA GLN A 6 0.22 -2.19 9.52
C GLN A 6 -0.44 -0.88 9.93
N PRO A 7 -1.11 -0.81 11.10
CA PRO A 7 -1.71 0.42 11.59
C PRO A 7 -0.70 1.57 11.64
N PHE A 8 -1.12 2.75 11.18
CA PHE A 8 -0.25 3.91 11.17
C PHE A 8 -0.03 4.40 12.60
N ARG A 9 1.22 4.75 12.90
CA ARG A 9 1.59 5.36 14.19
C ARG A 9 1.61 6.88 14.00
N GLY A 10 1.26 7.62 15.05
CA GLY A 10 1.15 9.08 15.02
C GLY A 10 2.47 9.85 14.88
N GLY A 11 3.64 9.18 14.79
CA GLY A 11 4.94 9.85 14.79
C GLY A 11 5.18 10.77 13.59
N ALA A 12 4.82 10.34 12.37
CA ALA A 12 4.94 11.18 11.18
C ALA A 12 4.03 12.41 11.28
N ALA A 13 2.77 12.20 11.69
CA ALA A 13 1.81 13.26 11.93
C ALA A 13 2.29 14.26 13.00
N TYR A 14 2.84 13.76 14.11
CA TYR A 14 3.42 14.59 15.16
C TYR A 14 4.55 15.49 14.63
N LEU A 15 5.48 14.94 13.84
CA LEU A 15 6.56 15.73 13.26
C LEU A 15 6.05 16.77 12.26
N SER A 16 5.06 16.42 11.43
CA SER A 16 4.43 17.34 10.49
C SER A 16 3.80 18.55 11.19
N ILE A 17 3.02 18.31 12.24
CA ILE A 17 2.41 19.38 13.06
C ILE A 17 3.50 20.25 13.70
N ARG A 18 4.53 19.62 14.30
CA ARG A 18 5.60 20.34 15.02
C ARG A 18 6.51 21.17 14.12
N CYS A 19 6.70 20.74 12.88
CA CYS A 19 7.60 21.39 11.93
C CYS A 19 6.86 22.20 10.86
N ASN A 20 5.52 22.21 10.88
CA ASN A 20 4.67 22.75 9.81
C ASN A 20 5.12 22.29 8.42
N ALA A 21 5.34 20.98 8.28
CA ALA A 21 5.85 20.37 7.06
C ALA A 21 4.80 19.44 6.45
N PRO A 22 4.60 19.45 5.12
CA PRO A 22 3.62 18.59 4.49
C PRO A 22 4.08 17.13 4.48
N ILE A 23 3.13 16.20 4.60
CA ILE A 23 3.37 14.78 4.43
C ILE A 23 2.94 14.38 3.03
N VAL A 24 3.80 13.67 2.30
CA VAL A 24 3.44 13.08 1.00
C VAL A 24 3.06 11.60 1.22
N PRO A 25 1.79 11.22 1.01
CA PRO A 25 1.37 9.82 1.11
C PRO A 25 1.98 9.00 -0.03
N ILE A 26 2.49 7.80 0.28
CA ILE A 26 3.06 6.90 -0.73
C ILE A 26 2.51 5.50 -0.52
N HIS A 27 1.95 4.92 -1.57
CA HIS A 27 1.66 3.48 -1.63
C HIS A 27 2.74 2.77 -2.44
N LEU A 28 3.29 1.70 -1.87
CA LEU A 28 4.38 0.92 -2.44
C LEU A 28 4.01 -0.56 -2.44
N THR A 29 3.93 -1.16 -3.63
CA THR A 29 3.61 -2.59 -3.77
C THR A 29 4.58 -3.32 -4.70
N GLY A 30 4.74 -4.62 -4.49
CA GLY A 30 5.63 -5.47 -5.30
C GLY A 30 7.05 -5.63 -4.77
N THR A 31 7.49 -4.83 -3.79
CA THR A 31 8.85 -4.91 -3.21
C THR A 31 9.13 -6.25 -2.53
N GLY A 32 8.12 -6.86 -1.91
CA GLY A 32 8.22 -8.22 -1.38
C GLY A 32 8.40 -9.29 -2.46
N ALA A 33 8.21 -9.01 -3.75
CA ALA A 33 8.61 -9.92 -4.83
C ALA A 33 10.10 -9.74 -5.21
N ILE A 34 10.65 -8.54 -4.98
CA ILE A 34 12.06 -8.24 -5.20
C ILE A 34 12.91 -8.89 -4.12
N LEU A 35 12.68 -8.58 -2.84
CA LEU A 35 13.45 -9.11 -1.73
C LEU A 35 12.51 -9.48 -0.57
N ARG A 36 12.19 -10.77 -0.44
CA ARG A 36 11.36 -11.27 0.67
C ARG A 36 12.16 -11.26 1.97
N LYS A 37 11.46 -11.09 3.10
CA LYS A 37 12.07 -11.30 4.42
C LYS A 37 12.76 -12.67 4.47
N GLY A 38 13.99 -12.71 4.98
CA GLY A 38 14.79 -13.94 5.09
C GLY A 38 15.51 -14.35 3.81
N ARG A 39 15.45 -13.56 2.74
CA ARG A 39 16.26 -13.74 1.53
C ARG A 39 17.38 -12.72 1.49
N ASN A 40 18.55 -13.14 1.02
CA ASN A 40 19.74 -12.29 0.91
C ASN A 40 19.99 -11.77 -0.53
N LEU A 41 19.34 -12.37 -1.53
CA LEU A 41 19.50 -12.00 -2.94
C LEU A 41 18.17 -11.53 -3.53
N PRO A 42 18.15 -10.36 -4.21
CA PRO A 42 16.95 -9.85 -4.86
C PRO A 42 16.64 -10.63 -6.15
N LYS A 43 15.36 -10.69 -6.50
CA LYS A 43 14.86 -11.21 -7.77
C LYS A 43 14.30 -10.06 -8.60
N ARG A 44 14.58 -10.04 -9.91
CA ARG A 44 13.92 -9.09 -10.83
C ARG A 44 12.40 -9.28 -10.77
N SER A 45 11.68 -8.21 -10.51
CA SER A 45 10.21 -8.19 -10.38
C SER A 45 9.70 -6.76 -10.59
N LYS A 46 8.40 -6.63 -10.87
CA LYS A 46 7.73 -5.34 -11.00
C LYS A 46 7.38 -4.76 -9.63
N THR A 47 7.41 -3.44 -9.51
CA THR A 47 6.99 -2.67 -8.33
C THR A 47 6.25 -1.45 -8.82
N THR A 48 5.19 -1.07 -8.12
CA THR A 48 4.39 0.12 -8.39
C THR A 48 4.50 1.05 -7.20
N ILE A 49 4.70 2.34 -7.49
CA ILE A 49 4.79 3.42 -6.50
C ILE A 49 3.78 4.48 -6.90
N ASN A 50 2.83 4.77 -6.01
CA ASN A 50 1.87 5.85 -6.19
C ASN A 50 2.17 6.95 -5.18
N PHE A 51 2.26 8.19 -5.67
CA PHE A 51 2.44 9.38 -4.84
C PHE A 51 1.10 10.11 -4.72
N GLY A 52 0.70 10.36 -3.48
CA GLY A 52 -0.47 11.16 -3.16
C GLY A 52 -0.18 12.66 -3.20
N ARG A 53 -1.24 13.45 -3.06
CA ARG A 53 -1.09 14.90 -2.88
C ARG A 53 -0.51 15.19 -1.49
N PRO A 54 0.37 16.20 -1.36
CA PRO A 54 0.85 16.63 -0.05
C PRO A 54 -0.32 16.97 0.88
N ILE A 55 -0.28 16.43 2.10
CA ILE A 55 -1.23 16.70 3.17
C ILE A 55 -0.54 17.64 4.16
N TRP A 56 -1.11 18.84 4.31
CA TRP A 56 -0.70 19.79 5.33
C TRP A 56 -1.45 19.51 6.63
N PRO A 57 -0.79 19.66 7.79
CA PRO A 57 -1.51 19.61 9.07
C PRO A 57 -2.51 20.77 9.11
N ASP A 58 -3.74 20.51 9.56
CA ASP A 58 -4.72 21.57 9.77
C ASP A 58 -4.45 22.26 11.13
N ASP A 59 -4.98 23.48 11.30
CA ASP A 59 -4.87 24.20 12.58
C ASP A 59 -5.52 23.39 13.72
N GLU A 60 -4.81 23.26 14.84
CA GLU A 60 -5.23 22.47 16.01
C GLU A 60 -5.47 20.96 15.75
N GLU A 61 -5.01 20.42 14.61
CA GLU A 61 -5.19 19.00 14.29
C GLU A 61 -4.38 18.10 15.25
N SER A 62 -5.05 17.10 15.82
CA SER A 62 -4.35 16.10 16.64
C SER A 62 -3.48 15.18 15.77
N SER A 63 -2.37 14.69 16.31
CA SER A 63 -1.53 13.72 15.58
C SER A 63 -2.28 12.42 15.24
N ARG A 64 -3.33 12.07 15.99
CA ARG A 64 -4.17 10.89 15.74
C ARG A 64 -5.11 11.09 14.55
N SER A 65 -5.76 12.25 14.46
CA SER A 65 -6.64 12.58 13.33
C SER A 65 -5.84 12.71 12.04
N LEU A 66 -4.69 13.39 12.08
CA LEU A 66 -3.80 13.50 10.92
C LEU A 66 -3.27 12.13 10.47
N ALA A 67 -2.84 11.27 11.41
CA ALA A 67 -2.42 9.91 11.08
C ALA A 67 -3.52 9.11 10.37
N LYS A 68 -4.78 9.26 10.80
CA LYS A 68 -5.93 8.62 10.16
C LYS A 68 -6.19 9.18 8.75
N ARG A 69 -6.07 10.50 8.56
CA ARG A 69 -6.19 11.16 7.25
C ARG A 69 -5.10 10.69 6.26
N ILE A 70 -3.87 10.54 6.75
CA ILE A 70 -2.76 9.96 5.96
C ILE A 70 -3.04 8.51 5.61
N GLU A 71 -3.51 7.71 6.57
CA GLU A 71 -3.81 6.29 6.35
C GLU A 71 -4.91 6.10 5.28
N ILE A 72 -5.98 6.90 5.34
CA ILE A 72 -7.04 6.92 4.31
C ILE A 72 -6.45 7.27 2.94
N SER A 73 -5.57 8.27 2.87
CA SER A 73 -4.93 8.66 1.61
C SER A 73 -4.05 7.53 1.03
N VAL A 74 -3.26 6.85 1.86
CA VAL A 74 -2.45 5.70 1.40
C VAL A 74 -3.36 4.53 0.99
N ALA A 75 -4.48 4.32 1.68
CA ALA A 75 -5.46 3.29 1.34
C ALA A 75 -6.09 3.53 -0.04
N GLN A 76 -6.47 4.78 -0.34
CA GLN A 76 -6.95 5.17 -1.66
C GLN A 76 -5.90 4.85 -2.75
N LEU A 77 -4.63 5.24 -2.55
CA LEU A 77 -3.56 4.92 -3.50
C LEU A 77 -3.35 3.41 -3.69
N GLY A 78 -3.61 2.62 -2.64
CA GLY A 78 -3.63 1.16 -2.69
C GLY A 78 -4.78 0.61 -3.53
N ASP A 79 -5.97 1.18 -3.40
CA ASP A 79 -7.13 0.83 -4.19
C ASP A 79 -6.94 1.19 -5.67
N GLU A 80 -6.37 2.36 -5.97
CA GLU A 80 -6.00 2.78 -7.33
C GLU A 80 -5.09 1.77 -8.02
N THR A 81 -4.18 1.12 -7.26
CA THR A 81 -3.31 0.07 -7.80
C THR A 81 -4.04 -1.24 -8.06
N SER A 82 -5.07 -1.52 -7.26
CA SER A 82 -5.81 -2.78 -7.29
C SER A 82 -6.95 -2.76 -8.32
N THR A 83 -7.51 -1.58 -8.59
CA THR A 83 -8.62 -1.34 -9.50
C THR A 83 -8.24 -0.31 -10.57
N ASN A 84 -8.70 0.94 -10.44
CA ASN A 84 -8.34 2.08 -11.28
C ASN A 84 -8.60 3.39 -10.52
N TRP A 85 -8.15 4.52 -11.08
CA TRP A 85 -8.23 5.83 -10.43
C TRP A 85 -9.68 6.29 -10.15
N TRP A 86 -10.61 5.98 -11.05
CA TRP A 86 -12.00 6.45 -10.96
C TRP A 86 -12.77 5.70 -9.88
N GLU A 87 -12.69 4.36 -9.88
CA GLU A 87 -13.32 3.52 -8.87
C GLU A 87 -12.79 3.85 -7.47
N ALA A 88 -11.47 3.97 -7.32
CA ALA A 88 -10.87 4.31 -6.04
C ALA A 88 -11.32 5.69 -5.54
N ARG A 89 -11.43 6.66 -6.43
CA ARG A 89 -11.91 8.01 -6.07
C ARG A 89 -13.41 8.02 -5.72
N LYS A 90 -14.22 7.21 -6.41
CA LYS A 90 -15.64 7.03 -6.08
C LYS A 90 -15.81 6.37 -4.72
N ARG A 91 -15.10 5.27 -4.44
CA ARG A 91 -15.12 4.60 -3.13
C ARG A 91 -14.60 5.48 -2.01
N LEU A 92 -13.63 6.35 -2.27
CA LEU A 92 -13.20 7.36 -1.28
C LEU A 92 -14.34 8.30 -0.91
N TYR A 93 -15.06 8.82 -1.90
CA TYR A 93 -16.19 9.71 -1.67
C TYR A 93 -17.34 9.00 -0.94
N GLU A 94 -17.58 7.73 -1.26
CA GLU A 94 -18.60 6.89 -0.61
C GLU A 94 -18.15 6.33 0.76
N GLU A 95 -16.93 6.63 1.21
CA GLU A 95 -16.30 6.10 2.42
C GLU A 95 -16.14 4.56 2.45
N GLU A 96 -16.16 3.92 1.27
CA GLU A 96 -16.01 2.48 1.05
C GLU A 96 -14.58 2.07 0.66
N THR A 97 -13.58 2.91 0.95
CA THR A 97 -12.19 2.62 0.59
C THR A 97 -11.70 1.37 1.32
N PRO A 98 -11.20 0.35 0.60
CA PRO A 98 -10.67 -0.86 1.22
C PRO A 98 -9.52 -0.55 2.18
N THR A 99 -9.47 -1.24 3.32
CA THR A 99 -8.37 -1.06 4.28
C THR A 99 -7.04 -1.57 3.72
N LEU A 100 -5.93 -0.92 4.12
CA LEU A 100 -4.57 -1.40 3.82
C LEU A 100 -4.20 -2.67 4.60
N HIS A 101 -4.93 -2.93 5.68
CA HIS A 101 -4.70 -4.07 6.54
C HIS A 101 -5.24 -5.33 5.89
N GLY A 102 -4.55 -6.44 6.15
CA GLY A 102 -5.07 -7.74 5.77
C GLY A 102 -6.33 -8.09 6.57
N PRO A 103 -7.14 -9.02 6.08
CA PRO A 103 -8.33 -9.52 6.77
C PRO A 103 -7.99 -10.07 8.17
N GLN A 104 -8.92 -9.94 9.11
CA GLN A 104 -8.79 -10.46 10.48
C GLN A 104 -9.03 -11.98 10.54
N ILE A 105 -8.21 -12.73 9.79
CA ILE A 105 -8.26 -14.18 9.64
C ILE A 105 -6.87 -14.80 9.90
N SER A 106 -6.79 -16.12 9.85
CA SER A 106 -5.55 -16.86 10.06
C SER A 106 -4.41 -16.38 9.14
N SER A 107 -3.18 -16.45 9.65
CA SER A 107 -1.97 -15.99 8.97
C SER A 107 -1.76 -16.61 7.58
N TRP A 108 -2.15 -17.88 7.41
CA TRP A 108 -2.03 -18.58 6.13
C TRP A 108 -3.02 -18.06 5.08
N ARG A 109 -4.28 -17.73 5.45
CA ARG A 109 -5.25 -17.14 4.51
C ARG A 109 -4.84 -15.73 4.11
N ARG A 110 -4.33 -14.94 5.06
CA ARG A 110 -3.75 -13.61 4.77
C ARG A 110 -2.64 -13.69 3.72
N ALA A 111 -1.78 -14.70 3.79
CA ALA A 111 -0.71 -14.89 2.82
C ALA A 111 -1.24 -15.26 1.42
N TRP A 112 -2.33 -16.03 1.34
CA TRP A 112 -2.97 -16.43 0.09
C TRP A 112 -3.65 -15.24 -0.61
N GLU A 113 -4.44 -14.44 0.10
CA GLU A 113 -5.10 -13.25 -0.49
C GLU A 113 -4.09 -12.24 -1.05
N LEU A 114 -2.97 -12.03 -0.35
CA LEU A 114 -1.90 -11.17 -0.83
C LEU A 114 -1.28 -11.67 -2.14
N SER A 115 -1.31 -12.98 -2.37
CA SER A 115 -0.81 -13.62 -3.58
C SER A 115 -1.78 -13.52 -4.76
N GLU A 116 -3.09 -13.53 -4.49
CA GLU A 116 -4.14 -13.33 -5.50
C GLU A 116 -4.13 -11.90 -6.04
N ARG A 117 -3.95 -10.90 -5.16
CA ARG A 117 -3.81 -9.48 -5.54
C ARG A 117 -2.60 -9.18 -6.42
N LYS A 118 -1.60 -10.06 -6.47
CA LYS A 118 -0.35 -9.83 -7.21
C LYS A 118 -0.48 -9.91 -8.72
N GLY A 119 -1.64 -10.34 -9.24
CA GLY A 119 -1.81 -10.71 -10.64
C GLY A 119 -0.92 -11.93 -10.98
N LYS A 120 -1.30 -12.72 -11.98
CA LYS A 120 -0.41 -13.77 -12.47
C LYS A 120 0.80 -13.07 -13.08
N GLN A 121 1.99 -13.21 -12.47
CA GLN A 121 3.23 -12.93 -13.20
C GLN A 121 3.15 -13.77 -14.47
N GLN A 122 3.19 -13.12 -15.65
CA GLN A 122 3.29 -13.86 -16.89
C GLN A 122 4.55 -14.71 -16.80
N SER A 123 4.36 -16.01 -16.63
CA SER A 123 5.46 -16.95 -16.71
C SER A 123 6.00 -16.83 -18.14
N PRO A 124 7.32 -16.63 -18.34
CA PRO A 124 7.86 -16.64 -19.68
C PRO A 124 7.38 -17.92 -20.36
N THR A 125 6.76 -17.79 -21.54
CA THR A 125 6.36 -18.94 -22.33
C THR A 125 7.61 -19.80 -22.52
N ARG A 126 7.65 -20.98 -21.89
CA ARG A 126 8.69 -21.97 -22.16
C ARG A 126 8.60 -22.27 -23.65
N LYS A 127 9.56 -21.76 -24.44
CA LYS A 127 9.79 -22.26 -25.78
C LYS A 127 10.25 -23.70 -25.60
N TRP A 128 9.40 -24.64 -25.98
CA TRP A 128 9.80 -26.05 -26.05
C TRP A 128 11.00 -26.16 -27.01
N PRO A 129 11.92 -27.10 -26.77
CA PRO A 129 12.97 -27.38 -27.74
C PRO A 129 12.31 -27.77 -29.06
N ASN A 130 12.65 -27.09 -30.15
CA ASN A 130 12.38 -27.60 -31.48
C ASN A 130 13.38 -28.73 -31.71
N ILE A 131 12.87 -29.96 -31.84
CA ILE A 131 13.63 -31.15 -32.22
C ILE A 131 13.84 -31.12 -33.73
#